data_AF-A0AAD5D5S5-F1
#
_entry.id   AF-A0AAD5D5S5-F1
#
_cell.length_a   1.000
_cell.length_b   1.000
_cell.length_c   1.000
_cell.angle_alpha   90.00
_cell.angle_beta   90.00
_cell.angle_gamma   90.00
#
_symmetry.space_group_name_H-M   'P 1'
#
loop_
_entity.id
_entity.type
_entity.pdbx_description
1 polymer ?
#
loop_
_entity_poly.entity_id
_entity_poly.type
_entity_poly.pdbx_seq_one_letter_code
_entity_poly.pdbx_strand_id
1 'polypeptide(L)'
;VSLTQARIDMSELDEDSDGFLQPYEMEAYIRGLIPNLAQLRDMPAEFIQMYCHIATHKFFFFCDPSRRGKACIKKILLSNCLQELMELHQESEGEAADTEQPDNWFSLASTQRICDMFIDLDRDANGTLSEEELQGYADATLTDIFIQRAFDEHVRHGKTVNGLAWEMDLESFLDFVLALENKDTPEGLTYIFKCLDLQGKGYLTAADIHILFRDVREKWIQVGNYEVCIEDVRDEIWDMVKPVDPLRITLCDMLQCKQGGTIASMLIDVRGFWAHDNRENLLQEEGESLDIDGAV
;
A
#
# COMPACT_ATOMS: atom_id res chain seq x y z
N VAL A 1 20.42 0.28 16.46
CA VAL A 1 19.89 0.88 17.73
C VAL A 1 19.24 -0.21 18.57
N SER A 2 19.38 -0.19 19.90
CA SER A 2 18.67 -1.16 20.75
C SER A 2 17.21 -0.75 20.93
N LEU A 3 16.27 -1.70 20.98
CA LEU A 3 14.85 -1.42 21.25
C LEU A 3 14.64 -0.66 22.57
N THR A 4 15.55 -0.86 23.54
CA THR A 4 15.54 -0.11 24.80
C THR A 4 15.82 1.37 24.57
N GLN A 5 16.80 1.72 23.74
CA GLN A 5 17.09 3.12 23.43
C GLN A 5 15.94 3.77 22.66
N ALA A 6 15.44 3.12 21.61
CA ALA A 6 14.30 3.62 20.85
C ALA A 6 13.07 3.88 21.74
N ARG A 7 12.83 3.01 22.73
CA ARG A 7 11.76 3.22 23.71
C ARG A 7 11.99 4.46 24.57
N ILE A 8 13.21 4.66 25.05
CA ILE A 8 13.56 5.83 25.88
C ILE A 8 13.36 7.09 25.06
N ASP A 9 13.94 7.16 23.86
CA ASP A 9 13.87 8.31 22.96
C ASP A 9 12.42 8.69 22.61
N MET A 10 11.57 7.70 22.28
CA MET A 10 10.15 7.94 22.03
C MET A 10 9.41 8.41 23.30
N SER A 11 9.75 7.86 24.47
CA SER A 11 9.09 8.25 25.73
C SER A 11 9.49 9.66 26.17
N GLU A 12 10.65 10.17 25.74
CA GLU A 12 11.06 11.56 25.98
C GLU A 12 10.30 12.56 25.09
N LEU A 13 9.79 12.10 23.94
CA LEU A 13 9.00 12.88 22.99
C LEU A 13 7.49 12.82 23.22
N ASP A 14 7.01 11.85 24.01
CA ASP A 14 5.62 11.71 24.47
C ASP A 14 5.32 12.79 25.53
N GLU A 15 4.79 13.94 25.09
CA GLU A 15 4.65 15.14 25.95
C GLU A 15 3.62 14.96 27.07
N ASP A 16 2.57 14.14 26.87
CA ASP A 16 1.52 13.88 27.85
C ASP A 16 1.70 12.57 28.64
N SER A 17 2.74 11.79 28.29
CA SER A 17 3.10 10.51 28.91
C SER A 17 1.99 9.47 28.85
N ASP A 18 1.14 9.50 27.82
CA ASP A 18 0.04 8.56 27.63
C ASP A 18 0.47 7.23 26.97
N GLY A 19 1.72 7.13 26.51
CA GLY A 19 2.31 5.97 25.85
C GLY A 19 2.01 5.90 24.35
N PHE A 20 1.54 6.99 23.75
CA PHE A 20 1.30 7.15 22.33
C PHE A 20 2.12 8.32 21.78
N LEU A 21 2.40 8.28 20.49
CA LEU A 21 2.97 9.41 19.76
C LEU A 21 1.92 10.00 18.84
N GLN A 22 1.86 11.32 18.83
CA GLN A 22 1.21 12.15 17.81
C GLN A 22 2.10 12.25 16.56
N PRO A 23 1.56 12.63 15.39
CA PRO A 23 2.33 12.74 14.17
C PRO A 23 3.57 13.65 14.30
N TYR A 24 3.44 14.81 14.95
CA TYR A 24 4.57 15.73 15.12
C TYR A 24 5.67 15.18 16.04
N GLU A 25 5.32 14.39 17.06
CA GLU A 25 6.28 13.73 17.95
C GLU A 25 7.02 12.63 17.20
N MET A 26 6.32 11.90 16.34
CA MET A 26 6.93 10.89 15.46
C MET A 26 7.86 11.52 14.42
N GLU A 27 7.47 12.64 13.81
CA GLU A 27 8.35 13.39 12.92
C GLU A 27 9.61 13.87 13.65
N ALA A 28 9.48 14.34 14.89
CA ALA A 28 10.61 14.74 15.71
C ALA A 28 11.55 13.57 16.03
N TYR A 29 10.99 12.40 16.34
CA TYR A 29 11.74 11.17 16.55
C TYR A 29 12.54 10.78 15.30
N ILE A 30 11.88 10.69 14.14
CA ILE A 30 12.52 10.33 12.87
C ILE A 30 13.62 11.35 12.52
N ARG A 31 13.33 12.65 12.65
CA ARG A 31 14.29 13.72 12.38
C ARG A 31 15.55 13.60 13.26
N GLY A 32 15.39 13.23 14.53
CA GLY A 32 16.49 13.00 15.45
C GLY A 32 17.38 11.80 15.08
N LEU A 33 16.82 10.81 14.36
CA LEU A 33 17.55 9.64 13.90
C LEU A 33 18.37 9.89 12.62
N ILE A 34 17.89 10.76 11.71
CA ILE A 34 18.50 11.00 10.38
C ILE A 34 20.04 11.15 10.42
N PRO A 35 20.65 11.93 11.33
CA PRO A 35 22.11 12.08 11.37
C PRO A 35 22.89 10.78 11.61
N ASN A 36 22.24 9.78 12.21
CA ASN A 36 22.83 8.48 12.54
C ASN A 36 22.47 7.37 11.53
N LEU A 37 21.59 7.66 10.56
CA LEU A 37 21.20 6.73 9.50
C LEU A 37 22.12 6.96 8.30
N ALA A 38 23.03 6.02 8.02
CA ALA A 38 24.07 6.15 7.01
C ALA A 38 23.52 6.52 5.63
N GLN A 39 22.34 6.00 5.27
CA GLN A 39 21.69 6.25 3.98
C GLN A 39 20.94 7.58 3.90
N LEU A 40 20.70 8.26 5.04
CA LEU A 40 19.91 9.50 5.10
C LEU A 40 20.70 10.71 5.58
N ARG A 41 21.89 10.50 6.18
CA ARG A 41 22.68 11.58 6.82
C ARG A 41 23.06 12.73 5.86
N ASP A 42 23.17 12.43 4.57
CA ASP A 42 23.58 13.37 3.52
C ASP A 42 22.38 13.96 2.74
N MET A 43 21.14 13.75 3.23
CA MET A 43 19.91 14.29 2.64
C MET A 43 19.90 15.83 2.63
N PRO A 44 19.45 16.48 1.54
CA PRO A 44 19.28 17.93 1.49
C PRO A 44 18.37 18.44 2.61
N ALA A 45 18.76 19.54 3.26
CA ALA A 45 18.05 20.05 4.44
C ALA A 45 16.60 20.44 4.15
N GLU A 46 16.34 20.98 2.95
CA GLU A 46 15.02 21.32 2.43
C GLU A 46 14.09 20.11 2.27
N PHE A 47 14.65 18.90 2.11
CA PHE A 47 13.87 17.67 1.91
C PHE A 47 13.56 16.93 3.22
N ILE A 48 14.30 17.22 4.30
CA ILE A 48 14.14 16.54 5.60
C ILE A 48 12.69 16.61 6.11
N GLN A 49 12.02 17.75 5.96
CA GLN A 49 10.64 17.90 6.41
C GLN A 49 9.70 16.96 5.63
N MET A 50 9.81 16.93 4.30
CA MET A 50 8.99 16.05 3.45
C MET A 50 9.25 14.58 3.76
N TYR A 51 10.52 14.21 3.92
CA TYR A 51 10.91 12.84 4.31
C TYR A 51 10.28 12.43 5.65
N CYS A 52 10.42 13.26 6.68
CA CYS A 52 9.86 12.95 8.00
C CYS A 52 8.34 12.79 7.94
N HIS A 53 7.66 13.63 7.16
CA HIS A 53 6.21 13.58 6.98
C HIS A 53 5.78 12.25 6.34
N ILE A 54 6.39 11.87 5.20
CA ILE A 54 6.09 10.62 4.49
C ILE A 54 6.41 9.39 5.36
N ALA A 55 7.59 9.37 5.98
CA ALA A 55 8.00 8.28 6.86
C ALA A 55 7.05 8.13 8.07
N THR A 56 6.64 9.25 8.67
CA THR A 56 5.63 9.26 9.75
C THR A 56 4.31 8.68 9.26
N HIS A 57 3.86 9.06 8.07
CA HIS A 57 2.61 8.58 7.50
C HIS A 57 2.58 7.05 7.39
N LYS A 58 3.68 6.43 6.93
CA LYS A 58 3.82 4.96 6.92
C LYS A 58 3.64 4.36 8.32
N PHE A 59 4.27 4.92 9.35
CA PHE A 59 4.08 4.41 10.72
C PHE A 59 2.62 4.46 11.16
N PHE A 60 1.90 5.54 10.85
CA PHE A 60 0.51 5.69 11.26
C PHE A 60 -0.43 4.78 10.48
N PHE A 61 -0.13 4.51 9.20
CA PHE A 61 -0.85 3.51 8.40
C PHE A 61 -0.89 2.15 9.11
N PHE A 62 0.26 1.67 9.61
CA PHE A 62 0.36 0.36 10.26
C PHE A 62 0.11 0.35 11.78
N CYS A 63 0.47 1.42 12.48
CA CYS A 63 0.43 1.45 13.95
C CYS A 63 -0.84 2.09 14.52
N ASP A 64 -1.64 2.78 13.68
CA ASP A 64 -2.95 3.36 14.03
C ASP A 64 -4.06 2.89 13.07
N PRO A 65 -4.38 1.59 13.03
CA PRO A 65 -5.40 1.05 12.12
C PRO A 65 -6.81 1.60 12.38
N SER A 66 -7.04 2.22 13.54
CA SER A 66 -8.31 2.87 13.88
C SER A 66 -8.34 4.36 13.52
N ARG A 67 -7.28 4.91 12.91
CA ARG A 67 -7.15 6.31 12.47
C ARG A 67 -7.53 7.31 13.56
N ARG A 68 -7.04 7.08 14.78
CA ARG A 68 -7.28 7.96 15.94
C ARG A 68 -6.32 9.16 15.98
N GLY A 69 -5.36 9.22 15.07
CA GLY A 69 -4.31 10.24 15.04
C GLY A 69 -3.24 9.99 16.08
N LYS A 70 -3.08 8.76 16.60
CA LYS A 70 -2.01 8.45 17.56
C LYS A 70 -1.55 7.00 17.51
N ALA A 71 -0.24 6.80 17.55
CA ALA A 71 0.40 5.49 17.43
C ALA A 71 0.97 5.04 18.78
N CYS A 72 0.62 3.83 19.24
CA CYS A 72 1.12 3.31 20.51
C CYS A 72 2.61 2.98 20.41
N ILE A 73 3.44 3.52 21.31
CA ILE A 73 4.90 3.29 21.32
C ILE A 73 5.23 1.79 21.31
N LYS A 74 4.51 0.99 22.10
CA LYS A 74 4.71 -0.47 22.13
C LYS A 74 4.45 -1.12 20.77
N LYS A 75 3.46 -0.64 20.00
CA LYS A 75 3.20 -1.16 18.65
C LYS A 75 4.31 -0.74 17.69
N ILE A 76 4.75 0.51 17.74
CA ILE A 76 5.86 1.02 16.92
C ILE A 76 7.12 0.17 17.15
N LEU A 77 7.48 -0.09 18.41
CA LEU A 77 8.66 -0.88 18.78
C LEU A 77 8.62 -2.34 18.29
N LEU A 78 7.43 -2.86 18.00
CA LEU A 78 7.22 -4.23 17.51
C LEU A 78 6.88 -4.25 16.00
N SER A 79 6.88 -3.10 15.34
CA SER A 79 6.47 -2.98 13.94
C SER A 79 7.62 -3.30 12.98
N ASN A 80 7.28 -3.85 11.81
CA ASN A 80 8.24 -3.96 10.71
C ASN A 80 8.76 -2.59 10.27
N CYS A 81 7.93 -1.54 10.42
CA CYS A 81 8.32 -0.18 10.10
C CYS A 81 9.57 0.29 10.85
N LEU A 82 9.64 0.03 12.16
CA LEU A 82 10.83 0.38 12.92
C LEU A 82 12.04 -0.44 12.48
N GLN A 83 11.85 -1.73 12.20
CA GLN A 83 12.92 -2.59 11.71
C GLN A 83 13.51 -2.05 10.40
N GLU A 84 12.67 -1.81 9.39
CA GLU A 84 13.08 -1.26 8.09
C GLU A 84 13.78 0.11 8.24
N LEU A 85 13.24 1.01 9.07
CA LEU A 85 13.91 2.31 9.32
C LEU A 85 15.29 2.12 9.95
N MET A 86 15.44 1.14 10.86
CA MET A 86 16.72 0.86 11.50
C MET A 86 17.73 0.17 10.57
N GLU A 87 17.29 -0.54 9.53
CA GLU A 87 18.18 -1.15 8.53
C GLU A 87 19.00 -0.09 7.77
N LEU A 88 18.50 1.15 7.67
CA LEU A 88 19.22 2.28 7.06
C LEU A 88 20.47 2.75 7.83
N HIS A 89 20.76 2.16 9.00
CA HIS A 89 22.05 2.33 9.67
C HIS A 89 23.20 1.69 8.89
N GLN A 90 22.91 0.64 8.11
CA GLN A 90 23.91 -0.07 7.32
C GLN A 90 24.25 0.79 6.10
N GLU A 91 25.54 0.97 5.83
CA GLU A 91 26.00 1.58 4.57
C GLU A 91 25.52 0.69 3.43
N SER A 92 24.99 1.28 2.36
CA SER A 92 24.57 0.52 1.17
C SER A 92 25.77 -0.29 0.68
N GLU A 93 25.69 -1.62 0.75
CA GLU A 93 26.69 -2.48 0.14
C GLU A 93 26.64 -2.20 -1.35
N GLY A 94 27.62 -1.43 -1.85
CA GLY A 94 27.74 -1.13 -3.26
C GLY A 94 27.78 -2.44 -4.06
N GLU A 95 26.89 -2.54 -5.03
CA GLU A 95 26.96 -3.50 -6.14
C GLU A 95 27.19 -4.97 -5.72
N ALA A 96 26.14 -5.68 -5.32
CA ALA A 96 26.14 -7.15 -5.32
C ALA A 96 24.78 -7.72 -5.78
N ALA A 97 24.75 -8.07 -7.06
CA ALA A 97 24.11 -9.25 -7.67
C ALA A 97 22.63 -9.58 -7.36
N ASP A 98 21.80 -9.51 -8.40
CA ASP A 98 20.72 -10.45 -8.77
C ASP A 98 19.84 -11.03 -7.64
N THR A 99 19.59 -10.26 -6.59
CA THR A 99 18.52 -10.56 -5.63
C THR A 99 17.54 -9.41 -5.69
N GLU A 100 16.31 -9.72 -6.13
CA GLU A 100 15.15 -8.83 -6.12
C GLU A 100 14.73 -8.50 -4.68
N GLN A 101 15.63 -7.91 -3.87
CA GLN A 101 15.21 -7.35 -2.60
C GLN A 101 14.35 -6.12 -2.90
N PRO A 102 13.11 -6.06 -2.38
CA PRO A 102 12.28 -4.88 -2.54
C PRO A 102 12.98 -3.70 -1.87
N ASP A 103 13.06 -2.58 -2.59
CA ASP A 103 13.65 -1.34 -2.07
C ASP A 103 13.00 -0.98 -0.72
N ASN A 104 13.83 -0.78 0.30
CA ASN A 104 13.36 -0.39 1.63
C ASN A 104 12.56 0.90 1.55
N TRP A 105 11.31 0.88 2.04
CA TRP A 105 10.38 2.00 1.83
C TRP A 105 10.77 3.29 2.57
N PHE A 106 11.61 3.18 3.60
CA PHE A 106 12.17 4.34 4.31
C PHE A 106 13.42 4.91 3.62
N SER A 107 13.89 4.32 2.52
CA SER A 107 15.02 4.88 1.78
C SER A 107 14.69 6.25 1.18
N LEU A 108 15.72 7.06 0.98
CA LEU A 108 15.58 8.36 0.30
C LEU A 108 15.01 8.18 -1.11
N ALA A 109 15.49 7.17 -1.85
CA ALA A 109 15.04 6.86 -3.20
C ALA A 109 13.55 6.51 -3.25
N SER A 110 13.08 5.73 -2.28
CA SER A 110 11.66 5.39 -2.12
C SER A 110 10.79 6.63 -1.86
N THR A 111 11.23 7.51 -0.97
CA THR A 111 10.52 8.77 -0.70
C THR A 111 10.47 9.66 -1.94
N GLN A 112 11.57 9.78 -2.68
CA GLN A 112 11.65 10.53 -3.94
C GLN A 112 10.69 9.93 -4.98
N ARG A 113 10.68 8.61 -5.16
CA ARG A 113 9.75 7.92 -6.06
C ARG A 113 8.29 8.27 -5.79
N ILE A 114 7.88 8.33 -4.52
CA ILE A 114 6.50 8.73 -4.16
C ILE A 114 6.22 10.16 -4.60
N CYS A 115 7.13 11.09 -4.25
CA CYS A 115 6.98 12.50 -4.58
C CYS A 115 6.91 12.71 -6.10
N ASP A 116 7.83 12.09 -6.84
CA ASP A 116 7.88 12.16 -8.29
C ASP A 116 6.60 11.59 -8.90
N MET A 117 6.12 10.44 -8.40
CA MET A 117 4.86 9.85 -8.84
C MET A 117 3.65 10.76 -8.59
N PHE A 118 3.58 11.43 -7.44
CA PHE A 118 2.50 12.40 -7.15
C PHE A 118 2.58 13.62 -8.09
N ILE A 119 3.78 14.17 -8.28
CA ILE A 119 4.02 15.34 -9.14
C ILE A 119 3.73 15.03 -10.61
N ASP A 120 4.11 13.84 -11.08
CA ASP A 120 3.88 13.42 -12.48
C ASP A 120 2.39 13.20 -12.77
N LEU A 121 1.59 12.84 -11.76
CA LEU A 121 0.13 12.70 -11.88
C LEU A 121 -0.59 14.05 -11.83
N ASP A 122 -0.12 15.01 -11.02
CA ASP A 122 -0.69 16.36 -10.86
C ASP A 122 -0.37 17.26 -12.08
N ARG A 123 -1.18 17.14 -13.14
CA ARG A 123 -0.91 17.75 -14.45
C ARG A 123 -1.17 19.25 -14.44
N ASP A 124 -2.08 19.72 -13.61
CA ASP A 124 -2.38 21.15 -13.45
C ASP A 124 -1.54 21.84 -12.36
N ALA A 125 -0.74 21.07 -11.62
CA ALA A 125 0.17 21.49 -10.56
C ALA A 125 -0.56 22.24 -9.44
N ASN A 126 -1.78 21.81 -9.10
CA ASN A 126 -2.59 22.43 -8.05
C ASN A 126 -2.30 21.89 -6.64
N GLY A 127 -1.47 20.84 -6.53
CA GLY A 127 -1.05 20.22 -5.27
C GLY A 127 -1.99 19.11 -4.77
N THR A 128 -2.93 18.66 -5.59
CA THR A 128 -3.87 17.56 -5.33
C THR A 128 -4.16 16.81 -6.63
N LEU A 129 -4.75 15.62 -6.55
CA LEU A 129 -5.06 14.78 -7.70
C LEU A 129 -6.58 14.68 -7.92
N SER A 130 -7.01 14.94 -9.14
CA SER A 130 -8.34 14.57 -9.64
C SER A 130 -8.45 13.07 -9.92
N GLU A 131 -9.68 12.58 -10.10
CA GLU A 131 -9.95 11.19 -10.48
C GLU A 131 -9.29 10.86 -11.83
N GLU A 132 -9.37 11.78 -12.79
CA GLU A 132 -8.79 11.66 -14.13
C GLU A 132 -7.25 11.65 -14.13
N GLU A 133 -6.64 12.32 -13.16
CA GLU A 133 -5.18 12.28 -12.97
C GLU A 133 -4.76 10.96 -12.36
N LEU A 134 -5.44 10.48 -11.31
CA LEU A 134 -5.12 9.21 -10.67
C LEU A 134 -5.30 8.00 -11.59
N GLN A 135 -6.16 8.09 -12.61
CA GLN A 135 -6.25 7.08 -13.67
C GLN A 135 -4.91 6.82 -14.38
N GLY A 136 -3.97 7.77 -14.36
CA GLY A 136 -2.62 7.58 -14.90
C GLY A 136 -1.70 6.71 -14.03
N TYR A 137 -2.09 6.40 -12.79
CA TYR A 137 -1.31 5.60 -11.86
C TYR A 137 -1.03 4.21 -12.43
N ALA A 138 0.22 3.72 -12.26
CA ALA A 138 0.68 2.41 -12.71
C ALA A 138 0.34 2.11 -14.18
N ASP A 139 0.53 3.07 -15.08
CA ASP A 139 0.21 2.95 -16.52
C ASP A 139 -1.27 2.62 -16.78
N ALA A 140 -2.18 3.14 -15.94
CA ALA A 140 -3.62 2.97 -16.06
C ALA A 140 -4.12 1.51 -15.99
N THR A 141 -3.40 0.64 -15.28
CA THR A 141 -3.76 -0.78 -15.15
C THR A 141 -4.89 -1.02 -14.14
N LEU A 142 -5.05 -0.12 -13.17
CA LEU A 142 -6.16 -0.14 -12.23
C LEU A 142 -7.49 0.13 -12.94
N THR A 143 -8.56 -0.52 -12.50
CA THR A 143 -9.90 -0.33 -13.06
C THR A 143 -10.53 1.01 -12.65
N ASP A 144 -11.32 1.58 -13.55
CA ASP A 144 -11.96 2.87 -13.33
C ASP A 144 -12.92 2.81 -12.13
N ILE A 145 -13.65 1.70 -11.96
CA ILE A 145 -14.49 1.48 -10.77
C ILE A 145 -13.67 1.50 -9.46
N PHE A 146 -12.47 0.92 -9.45
CA PHE A 146 -11.63 0.95 -8.25
C PHE A 146 -11.14 2.37 -7.93
N ILE A 147 -10.70 3.11 -8.93
CA ILE A 147 -10.28 4.51 -8.79
C ILE A 147 -11.42 5.37 -8.23
N GLN A 148 -12.61 5.28 -8.85
CA GLN A 148 -13.80 5.98 -8.37
C GLN A 148 -14.13 5.64 -6.91
N ARG A 149 -14.06 4.35 -6.56
CA ARG A 149 -14.32 3.88 -5.20
C ARG A 149 -13.24 4.31 -4.19
N ALA A 150 -12.00 4.49 -4.61
CA ALA A 150 -10.95 5.05 -3.76
C ALA A 150 -11.27 6.50 -3.38
N PHE A 151 -11.75 7.31 -4.32
CA PHE A 151 -12.23 8.67 -4.03
C PHE A 151 -13.44 8.67 -3.11
N ASP A 152 -14.41 7.81 -3.38
CA ASP A 152 -15.63 7.70 -2.58
C ASP A 152 -15.38 7.30 -1.13
N GLU A 153 -14.44 6.39 -0.87
CA GLU A 153 -14.26 5.82 0.47
C GLU A 153 -13.18 6.52 1.28
N HIS A 154 -12.16 7.07 0.60
CA HIS A 154 -10.95 7.55 1.27
C HIS A 154 -10.66 9.04 1.04
N VAL A 155 -11.28 9.68 0.03
CA VAL A 155 -11.05 11.10 -0.29
C VAL A 155 -12.22 12.01 0.13
N ARG A 156 -13.40 11.46 0.47
CA ARG A 156 -14.63 12.20 0.86
C ARG A 156 -14.51 13.11 2.11
N HIS A 157 -13.32 13.30 2.66
CA HIS A 157 -13.02 14.27 3.72
C HIS A 157 -12.01 15.36 3.31
N GLY A 158 -11.58 15.41 2.04
CA GLY A 158 -10.70 16.43 1.47
C GLY A 158 -11.34 17.82 1.34
N LYS A 159 -10.54 18.85 1.03
CA LYS A 159 -11.06 20.22 0.86
C LYS A 159 -11.88 20.29 -0.43
N THR A 160 -13.18 20.56 -0.35
CA THR A 160 -13.92 21.06 -1.52
C THR A 160 -13.33 22.41 -1.92
N VAL A 161 -12.66 22.50 -3.07
CA VAL A 161 -12.39 23.79 -3.69
C VAL A 161 -13.71 24.29 -4.26
N ASN A 162 -14.40 25.17 -3.55
CA ASN A 162 -15.53 25.96 -4.07
C ASN A 162 -16.67 25.15 -4.75
N GLY A 163 -17.02 23.98 -4.24
CA GLY A 163 -18.13 23.16 -4.79
C GLY A 163 -17.79 22.32 -6.02
N LEU A 164 -16.50 22.08 -6.28
CA LEU A 164 -15.98 21.12 -7.27
C LEU A 164 -15.86 19.70 -6.69
N ALA A 165 -15.46 18.76 -7.57
CA ALA A 165 -15.18 17.36 -7.24
C ALA A 165 -14.16 17.23 -6.10
N TRP A 166 -14.18 16.08 -5.40
CA TRP A 166 -13.21 15.79 -4.35
C TRP A 166 -11.83 15.55 -4.98
N GLU A 167 -10.80 16.20 -4.43
CA GLU A 167 -9.41 16.02 -4.87
C GLU A 167 -8.59 15.29 -3.79
N MET A 168 -7.71 14.41 -4.22
CA MET A 168 -6.85 13.59 -3.37
C MET A 168 -5.57 14.36 -3.04
N ASP A 169 -5.38 14.69 -1.76
CA ASP A 169 -4.14 15.30 -1.30
C ASP A 169 -3.02 14.26 -1.12
N LEU A 170 -1.80 14.74 -0.83
CA LEU A 170 -0.64 13.87 -0.63
C LEU A 170 -0.86 12.83 0.48
N GLU A 171 -1.53 13.19 1.58
CA GLU A 171 -1.81 12.25 2.66
C GLU A 171 -2.73 11.11 2.20
N SER A 172 -3.81 11.44 1.50
CA SER A 172 -4.72 10.46 0.93
C SER A 172 -4.04 9.59 -0.14
N PHE A 173 -3.13 10.19 -0.92
CA PHE A 173 -2.32 9.46 -1.90
C PHE A 173 -1.32 8.50 -1.24
N LEU A 174 -0.71 8.89 -0.12
CA LEU A 174 0.18 8.01 0.65
C LEU A 174 -0.57 6.79 1.16
N ASP A 175 -1.76 6.98 1.73
CA ASP A 175 -2.65 5.88 2.14
C ASP A 175 -2.97 4.94 0.96
N PHE A 176 -3.27 5.50 -0.22
CA PHE A 176 -3.55 4.74 -1.44
C PHE A 176 -2.35 3.89 -1.89
N VAL A 177 -1.16 4.50 -1.99
CA VAL A 177 0.08 3.79 -2.38
C VAL A 177 0.43 2.71 -1.36
N LEU A 178 0.38 3.04 -0.06
CA LEU A 178 0.68 2.09 1.01
C LEU A 178 -0.27 0.89 0.97
N ALA A 179 -1.55 1.11 0.72
CA ALA A 179 -2.52 0.02 0.60
C ALA A 179 -2.24 -0.89 -0.60
N LEU A 180 -1.91 -0.31 -1.76
CA LEU A 180 -1.61 -1.08 -2.98
C LEU A 180 -0.27 -1.83 -2.90
N GLU A 181 0.73 -1.29 -2.22
CA GLU A 181 2.02 -1.97 -2.04
C GLU A 181 1.96 -3.02 -0.92
N ASN A 182 0.95 -3.00 -0.04
CA ASN A 182 0.84 -3.88 1.13
C ASN A 182 -0.51 -4.62 1.21
N LYS A 183 -0.99 -5.13 0.08
CA LYS A 183 -2.33 -5.76 -0.04
C LYS A 183 -2.51 -7.02 0.83
N ASP A 184 -1.42 -7.67 1.22
CA ASP A 184 -1.43 -8.84 2.09
C ASP A 184 -1.45 -8.51 3.59
N THR A 185 -1.28 -7.23 3.93
CA THR A 185 -1.39 -6.76 5.32
C THR A 185 -2.86 -6.48 5.67
N PRO A 186 -3.24 -6.63 6.95
CA PRO A 186 -4.59 -6.27 7.39
C PRO A 186 -4.99 -4.83 7.04
N GLU A 187 -4.06 -3.89 7.13
CA GLU A 187 -4.28 -2.47 6.87
C GLU A 187 -4.54 -2.21 5.38
N GLY A 188 -3.65 -2.70 4.50
CA GLY A 188 -3.82 -2.56 3.05
C GLY A 188 -5.08 -3.27 2.54
N LEU A 189 -5.34 -4.49 3.01
CA LEU A 189 -6.53 -5.23 2.60
C LEU A 189 -7.82 -4.56 3.10
N THR A 190 -7.82 -3.99 4.32
CA THR A 190 -8.97 -3.24 4.85
C THR A 190 -9.25 -1.99 4.02
N TYR A 191 -8.21 -1.27 3.59
CA TYR A 191 -8.35 -0.11 2.71
C TYR A 191 -9.02 -0.51 1.40
N ILE A 192 -8.51 -1.56 0.74
CA ILE A 192 -9.04 -2.03 -0.55
C ILE A 192 -10.45 -2.59 -0.41
N PHE A 193 -10.73 -3.36 0.65
CA PHE A 193 -12.05 -3.96 0.85
C PHE A 193 -13.17 -2.93 0.91
N LYS A 194 -12.94 -1.76 1.52
CA LYS A 194 -13.93 -0.67 1.51
C LYS A 194 -14.27 -0.22 0.09
N CYS A 195 -13.28 -0.17 -0.80
CA CYS A 195 -13.50 0.15 -2.21
C CYS A 195 -14.30 -0.96 -2.92
N LEU A 196 -14.00 -2.23 -2.62
CA LEU A 196 -14.71 -3.39 -3.20
C LEU A 196 -16.16 -3.51 -2.73
N ASP A 197 -16.48 -3.09 -1.50
CA ASP A 197 -17.84 -3.07 -0.97
C ASP A 197 -18.64 -1.91 -1.57
N LEU A 198 -19.10 -2.11 -2.81
CA LEU A 198 -19.78 -1.11 -3.64
C LEU A 198 -21.01 -0.48 -2.98
N GLN A 199 -21.58 -1.13 -1.96
CA GLN A 199 -22.81 -0.70 -1.30
C GLN A 199 -22.64 -0.48 0.21
N GLY A 200 -21.42 -0.57 0.74
CA GLY A 200 -21.12 -0.34 2.16
C GLY A 200 -21.84 -1.29 3.12
N LYS A 201 -22.10 -2.54 2.70
CA LYS A 201 -22.86 -3.53 3.48
C LYS A 201 -21.99 -4.31 4.47
N GLY A 202 -20.68 -4.25 4.34
CA GLY A 202 -19.67 -5.04 5.04
C GLY A 202 -19.37 -6.40 4.41
N TYR A 203 -19.87 -6.67 3.20
CA TYR A 203 -19.65 -7.94 2.50
C TYR A 203 -19.82 -7.82 0.98
N LEU A 204 -19.13 -8.68 0.24
CA LEU A 204 -19.22 -8.85 -1.21
C LEU A 204 -20.13 -10.02 -1.56
N THR A 205 -20.94 -9.86 -2.59
CA THR A 205 -21.78 -10.91 -3.19
C THR A 205 -21.26 -11.32 -4.56
N ALA A 206 -21.80 -12.41 -5.10
CA ALA A 206 -21.50 -12.87 -6.47
C ALA A 206 -21.72 -11.76 -7.52
N ALA A 207 -22.71 -10.89 -7.30
CA ALA A 207 -22.98 -9.77 -8.19
C ALA A 207 -21.91 -8.67 -8.08
N ASP A 208 -21.42 -8.38 -6.87
CA ASP A 208 -20.38 -7.37 -6.67
C ASP A 208 -19.06 -7.82 -7.35
N ILE A 209 -18.69 -9.08 -7.17
CA ILE A 209 -17.51 -9.69 -7.83
C ILE A 209 -17.65 -9.68 -9.35
N HIS A 210 -18.85 -9.98 -9.88
CA HIS A 210 -19.10 -9.92 -11.31
C HIS A 210 -18.93 -8.50 -11.87
N ILE A 211 -19.43 -7.48 -11.17
CA ILE A 211 -19.30 -6.08 -11.60
C ILE A 211 -17.84 -5.64 -11.59
N LEU A 212 -17.12 -5.90 -10.51
CA LEU A 212 -15.71 -5.54 -10.36
C LEU A 212 -14.84 -6.22 -11.42
N PHE A 213 -15.01 -7.54 -11.59
CA PHE A 213 -14.18 -8.31 -12.52
C PHE A 213 -14.51 -8.03 -13.99
N ARG A 214 -15.75 -7.61 -14.32
CA ARG A 214 -16.10 -7.19 -15.68
C ARG A 214 -15.16 -6.08 -16.18
N ASP A 215 -14.87 -5.09 -15.34
CA ASP A 215 -14.01 -3.96 -15.72
C ASP A 215 -12.55 -4.40 -15.89
N VAL A 216 -12.06 -5.33 -15.05
CA VAL A 216 -10.74 -5.96 -15.21
C VAL A 216 -10.69 -6.70 -16.55
N ARG A 217 -11.71 -7.50 -16.86
CA ARG A 217 -11.83 -8.25 -18.11
C ARG A 217 -11.86 -7.34 -19.34
N GLU A 218 -12.55 -6.19 -19.27
CA GLU A 218 -12.55 -5.23 -20.36
C GLU A 218 -11.14 -4.70 -20.66
N LYS A 219 -10.38 -4.32 -19.63
CA LYS A 219 -8.96 -3.92 -19.80
C LYS A 219 -8.09 -5.08 -20.29
N TRP A 220 -8.29 -6.29 -19.77
CA TRP A 220 -7.59 -7.50 -20.18
C TRP A 220 -7.70 -7.75 -21.69
N ILE A 221 -8.91 -7.66 -22.24
CA ILE A 221 -9.18 -7.84 -23.67
C ILE A 221 -8.62 -6.67 -24.49
N GLN A 222 -8.70 -5.42 -24.00
CA GLN A 222 -8.16 -4.26 -24.69
C GLN A 222 -6.63 -4.34 -24.91
N VAL A 223 -5.91 -4.97 -23.97
CA VAL A 223 -4.46 -5.23 -24.10
C VAL A 223 -4.15 -6.40 -25.05
N GLY A 224 -5.18 -7.10 -25.55
CA GLY A 224 -5.05 -8.16 -26.56
C GLY A 224 -4.98 -9.57 -26.00
N ASN A 225 -5.32 -9.77 -24.72
CA ASN A 225 -5.41 -11.10 -24.14
C ASN A 225 -6.69 -11.85 -24.57
N TYR A 226 -6.75 -13.13 -24.23
CA TYR A 226 -7.86 -14.01 -24.57
C TYR A 226 -9.11 -13.74 -23.73
N GLU A 227 -10.24 -14.30 -24.17
CA GLU A 227 -11.54 -14.16 -23.53
C GLU A 227 -11.63 -15.01 -22.24
N VAL A 228 -12.08 -14.41 -21.13
CA VAL A 228 -12.13 -15.05 -19.81
C VAL A 228 -13.58 -15.15 -19.32
N CYS A 229 -13.95 -16.31 -18.79
CA CYS A 229 -15.26 -16.55 -18.21
C CYS A 229 -15.34 -15.93 -16.80
N ILE A 230 -16.20 -14.93 -16.61
CA ILE A 230 -16.35 -14.23 -15.32
C ILE A 230 -16.88 -15.20 -14.25
N GLU A 231 -17.77 -16.12 -14.63
CA GLU A 231 -18.35 -17.10 -13.71
C GLU A 231 -17.30 -18.06 -13.15
N ASP A 232 -16.32 -18.47 -13.97
CA ASP A 232 -15.25 -19.37 -13.53
C ASP A 232 -14.31 -18.67 -12.55
N VAL A 233 -13.92 -17.41 -12.84
CA VAL A 233 -13.09 -16.60 -11.93
C VAL A 233 -13.83 -16.31 -10.62
N ARG A 234 -15.14 -16.04 -10.69
CA ARG A 234 -15.96 -15.91 -9.49
C ARG A 234 -15.91 -17.19 -8.67
N ASP A 235 -16.16 -18.35 -9.26
CA ASP A 235 -16.19 -19.61 -8.52
C ASP A 235 -14.80 -19.93 -7.92
N GLU A 236 -13.71 -19.62 -8.64
CA GLU A 236 -12.34 -19.69 -8.12
C GLU A 236 -12.13 -18.79 -6.89
N ILE A 237 -12.60 -17.53 -6.92
CA ILE A 237 -12.53 -16.64 -5.76
C ILE A 237 -13.30 -17.22 -4.57
N TRP A 238 -14.47 -17.83 -4.79
CA TRP A 238 -15.21 -18.50 -3.71
C TRP A 238 -14.43 -19.68 -3.12
N ASP A 239 -13.77 -20.46 -3.97
CA ASP A 239 -12.93 -21.58 -3.55
C ASP A 239 -11.66 -21.14 -2.83
N MET A 240 -11.10 -19.98 -3.17
CA MET A 240 -9.98 -19.35 -2.45
C MET A 240 -10.40 -18.87 -1.07
N VAL A 241 -11.54 -18.17 -0.97
CA VAL A 241 -12.00 -17.56 0.29
C VAL A 241 -12.59 -18.59 1.25
N LYS A 242 -13.44 -19.51 0.75
CA LYS A 242 -14.27 -20.43 1.54
C LYS A 242 -15.03 -19.71 2.64
N PRO A 243 -15.90 -18.74 2.29
CA PRO A 243 -16.52 -17.85 3.26
C PRO A 243 -17.41 -18.62 4.24
N VAL A 244 -17.55 -18.09 5.46
CA VAL A 244 -18.43 -18.67 6.49
C VAL A 244 -19.89 -18.68 6.04
N ASP A 245 -20.34 -17.63 5.37
CA ASP A 245 -21.65 -17.58 4.69
C ASP A 245 -21.44 -17.84 3.19
N PRO A 246 -22.01 -18.90 2.60
CA PRO A 246 -21.82 -19.23 1.19
C PRO A 246 -22.20 -18.11 0.20
N LEU A 247 -23.01 -17.13 0.62
CA LEU A 247 -23.48 -16.04 -0.24
C LEU A 247 -22.73 -14.73 -0.04
N ARG A 248 -21.79 -14.66 0.92
CA ARG A 248 -21.18 -13.39 1.35
C ARG A 248 -19.71 -13.57 1.71
N ILE A 249 -18.86 -12.76 1.09
CA ILE A 249 -17.44 -12.65 1.46
C ILE A 249 -17.27 -11.39 2.31
N THR A 250 -16.91 -11.54 3.58
CA THR A 250 -16.60 -10.41 4.46
C THR A 250 -15.10 -10.10 4.45
N LEU A 251 -14.71 -8.93 4.96
CA LEU A 251 -13.30 -8.61 5.23
C LEU A 251 -12.65 -9.67 6.13
N CYS A 252 -13.39 -10.21 7.10
CA CYS A 252 -12.88 -11.24 7.99
C CYS A 252 -12.53 -12.52 7.22
N ASP A 253 -13.38 -12.92 6.26
CA ASP A 253 -13.10 -14.08 5.40
C ASP A 253 -11.84 -13.83 4.55
N MET A 254 -11.71 -12.65 3.93
CA MET A 254 -10.53 -12.29 3.11
C MET A 254 -9.23 -12.24 3.93
N LEU A 255 -9.27 -11.77 5.17
CA LEU A 255 -8.12 -11.77 6.07
C LEU A 255 -7.72 -13.20 6.50
N GLN A 256 -8.69 -14.09 6.67
CA GLN A 256 -8.45 -15.45 7.16
C GLN A 256 -8.00 -16.42 6.06
N CYS A 257 -8.40 -16.19 4.80
CA CYS A 257 -8.07 -17.09 3.70
C CYS A 257 -6.58 -17.03 3.28
N LYS A 258 -5.82 -16.02 3.73
CA LYS A 258 -4.41 -15.78 3.37
C LYS A 258 -4.15 -15.57 1.88
N GLN A 259 -5.21 -15.34 1.11
CA GLN A 259 -5.17 -15.04 -0.33
C GLN A 259 -5.88 -13.70 -0.61
N GLY A 260 -6.16 -12.92 0.44
CA GLY A 260 -6.93 -11.69 0.35
C GLY A 260 -6.27 -10.65 -0.56
N GLY A 261 -4.95 -10.48 -0.49
CA GLY A 261 -4.20 -9.57 -1.37
C GLY A 261 -4.22 -9.99 -2.84
N THR A 262 -4.09 -11.29 -3.13
CA THR A 262 -4.26 -11.85 -4.48
C THR A 262 -5.66 -11.58 -5.03
N ILE A 263 -6.71 -11.91 -4.26
CA ILE A 263 -8.10 -11.68 -4.66
C ILE A 263 -8.37 -10.20 -4.88
N ALA A 264 -7.91 -9.34 -3.97
CA ALA A 264 -8.01 -7.90 -4.12
C ALA A 264 -7.34 -7.43 -5.43
N SER A 265 -6.15 -7.93 -5.74
CA SER A 265 -5.42 -7.60 -6.98
C SER A 265 -6.17 -8.04 -8.23
N MET A 266 -6.72 -9.26 -8.24
CA MET A 266 -7.53 -9.77 -9.35
C MET A 266 -8.77 -8.91 -9.64
N LEU A 267 -9.32 -8.24 -8.63
CA LEU A 267 -10.56 -7.46 -8.74
C LEU A 267 -10.34 -5.99 -9.07
N ILE A 268 -9.12 -5.47 -8.91
CA ILE A 268 -8.84 -4.03 -9.08
C ILE A 268 -7.85 -3.72 -10.20
N ASP A 269 -7.00 -4.66 -10.60
CA ASP A 269 -5.84 -4.43 -11.47
C ASP A 269 -5.70 -5.52 -12.53
N VAL A 270 -5.59 -5.12 -13.81
CA VAL A 270 -5.32 -6.06 -14.90
C VAL A 270 -3.97 -6.77 -14.76
N ARG A 271 -2.95 -6.10 -14.19
CA ARG A 271 -1.65 -6.73 -13.89
C ARG A 271 -1.78 -7.74 -12.75
N GLY A 272 -2.60 -7.42 -11.76
CA GLY A 272 -2.93 -8.32 -10.65
C GLY A 272 -3.60 -9.61 -11.14
N PHE A 273 -4.57 -9.48 -12.04
CA PHE A 273 -5.19 -10.65 -12.67
C PHE A 273 -4.21 -11.43 -13.57
N TRP A 274 -3.37 -10.74 -14.36
CA TRP A 274 -2.32 -11.38 -15.17
C TRP A 274 -1.40 -12.26 -14.33
N ALA A 275 -0.88 -11.72 -13.22
CA ALA A 275 0.02 -12.46 -12.34
C ALA A 275 -0.65 -13.72 -11.77
N HIS A 276 -1.95 -13.65 -11.43
CA HIS A 276 -2.71 -14.80 -10.95
C HIS A 276 -2.96 -15.84 -12.05
N ASP A 277 -3.31 -15.41 -13.26
CA ASP A 277 -3.57 -16.30 -14.40
C ASP A 277 -2.29 -17.03 -14.85
N ASN A 278 -1.15 -16.34 -14.80
CA ASN A 278 0.17 -16.85 -15.20
C ASN A 278 0.96 -17.51 -14.05
N ARG A 279 0.38 -17.65 -12.85
CA ARG A 279 1.07 -18.12 -11.64
C ARG A 279 1.83 -19.43 -11.79
N GLU A 280 1.29 -20.39 -12.55
CA GLU A 280 1.93 -21.70 -12.74
C GLU A 280 3.21 -21.61 -13.57
N ASN A 281 3.27 -20.68 -14.53
CA ASN A 281 4.47 -20.45 -15.34
C ASN A 281 5.54 -19.71 -14.54
N LEU A 282 5.13 -18.70 -13.77
CA LEU A 282 6.04 -17.95 -12.89
C LEU A 282 6.71 -18.87 -11.85
N LEU A 283 5.96 -19.80 -11.26
CA LEU A 283 6.51 -20.79 -10.33
C LEU A 283 7.49 -21.77 -10.99
N GLN A 284 7.35 -22.05 -12.28
CA GLN A 284 8.29 -22.90 -13.03
C GLN A 284 9.60 -22.15 -13.32
N GLU A 285 9.51 -20.87 -13.69
CA GLU A 285 10.69 -20.02 -13.93
C GLU A 285 11.51 -19.81 -12.64
N GLU A 286 10.85 -19.62 -11.48
CA GLU A 286 11.51 -19.57 -10.17
C GLU A 286 12.13 -20.91 -9.75
N GLY A 287 11.49 -22.03 -10.10
CA GLY A 287 12.03 -23.36 -9.81
C GLY A 287 13.26 -23.72 -10.66
N GLU A 288 13.25 -23.34 -11.95
CA GLU A 288 14.37 -23.58 -12.86
C GLU A 288 15.58 -22.69 -12.55
N SER A 289 15.38 -21.46 -12.07
CA SER A 289 16.49 -20.57 -11.69
C SER A 289 17.26 -21.09 -10.46
N LEU A 290 16.57 -21.70 -9.50
CA LEU A 290 17.20 -22.31 -8.31
C LEU A 290 17.98 -23.61 -8.61
N ASP A 291 17.57 -24.37 -9.64
CA ASP A 291 18.24 -25.62 -10.02
C ASP A 291 19.57 -25.40 -10.77
N ILE A 292 19.77 -24.22 -11.36
CA ILE A 292 21.02 -23.87 -12.08
C ILE A 292 22.14 -23.50 -11.07
N ASP A 293 21.81 -22.94 -9.92
CA ASP A 293 22.77 -22.61 -8.84
C ASP A 293 23.14 -23.80 -7.95
N GLY A 294 22.40 -24.91 -8.03
CA GLY A 294 22.71 -26.17 -7.33
C GLY A 294 23.71 -27.08 -8.05
N ALA A 295 24.14 -26.71 -9.27
CA ALA A 295 24.94 -27.55 -10.16
C ALA A 295 26.26 -26.90 -10.60
N VAL A 296 27.02 -26.31 -9.66
CA VAL A 296 28.43 -25.92 -9.87
C VAL A 296 29.31 -26.36 -8.70
#